data_AF-X1HPP6-F1
#
_entry.id   AF-X1HPP6-F1
#
_cell.length_a   1.000
_cell.length_b   1.000
_cell.length_c   1.000
_cell.angle_alpha   90.00
_cell.angle_beta   90.00
_cell.angle_gamma   90.00
#
_symmetry.space_group_name_H-M   'P 1'
#
loop_
_entity.id
_entity.type
_entity.pdbx_description
1 polymer ?
#
loop_
_entity_poly.entity_id
_entity_poly.type
_entity_poly.pdbx_seq_one_letter_code
_entity_poly.pdbx_strand_id
1 'polypeptide(L)'
;DYSWQWVWDELDALSTRTQDPYLISEEQKRELREEILPYWKGKSLHDYCDSHAPPETKRLTYRTNLAGMESKRMRGMGHCTPGYGNKVFPGGFKGIEETAKGTLSGLSYENPTDHEKIHFLEAVIMCCQGMKILGERHAAEARRLAEIEENQERKKELLEIAEICDWVPYNPPRTFHEAAQTCFL
;
A
#
# COMPACT_ATOMS: atom_id res chain seq x y z
N ASP A 1 -7.74 -6.96 -6.37
CA ASP A 1 -8.03 -5.80 -7.25
C ASP A 1 -7.25 -5.83 -8.56
N TYR A 2 -5.95 -6.15 -8.61
CA TYR A 2 -5.19 -6.17 -9.86
C TYR A 2 -5.40 -7.47 -10.68
N SER A 3 -5.06 -8.61 -10.09
CA SER A 3 -5.23 -9.93 -10.69
C SER A 3 -5.54 -10.96 -9.60
N TRP A 4 -6.26 -12.02 -9.95
CA TRP A 4 -6.71 -13.04 -9.00
C TRP A 4 -6.58 -14.46 -9.54
N GLN A 5 -6.79 -14.65 -10.85
CA GLN A 5 -6.87 -15.97 -11.47
C GLN A 5 -5.57 -16.79 -11.36
N TRP A 6 -4.40 -16.17 -11.55
CA TRP A 6 -3.13 -16.90 -11.42
C TRP A 6 -2.90 -17.40 -9.98
N VAL A 7 -3.32 -16.62 -8.98
CA VAL A 7 -3.25 -17.03 -7.57
C VAL A 7 -4.16 -18.21 -7.33
N TRP A 8 -5.37 -18.17 -7.89
CA TRP A 8 -6.32 -19.28 -7.80
C TRP A 8 -5.75 -20.57 -8.40
N ASP A 9 -5.19 -20.49 -9.60
CA ASP A 9 -4.68 -21.64 -10.35
C ASP A 9 -3.41 -22.24 -9.72
N GLU A 10 -2.55 -21.41 -9.12
CA GLU A 10 -1.29 -21.85 -8.51
C GLU A 10 -1.37 -22.10 -7.00
N LEU A 11 -2.52 -21.88 -6.35
CA LEU A 11 -2.60 -21.76 -4.88
C LEU A 11 -1.99 -22.94 -4.12
N ASP A 12 -2.19 -24.17 -4.60
CA ASP A 12 -1.64 -25.39 -3.97
C ASP A 12 -0.17 -25.64 -4.31
N ALA A 13 0.33 -25.05 -5.40
CA ALA A 13 1.70 -25.19 -5.87
C ALA A 13 2.61 -24.00 -5.47
N LEU A 14 2.05 -22.91 -4.92
CA LEU A 14 2.80 -21.70 -4.55
C LEU A 14 4.01 -22.01 -3.66
N SER A 15 3.89 -22.95 -2.72
CA SER A 15 4.96 -23.30 -1.78
C SER A 15 6.02 -24.24 -2.35
N THR A 16 5.77 -24.85 -3.51
CA THR A 16 6.64 -25.89 -4.09
C THR A 16 7.15 -25.55 -5.48
N ARG A 17 6.74 -24.41 -6.06
CA ARG A 17 7.21 -23.98 -7.39
C ARG A 17 8.70 -23.67 -7.38
N THR A 18 9.32 -23.84 -8.54
CA THR A 18 10.78 -23.80 -8.70
C THR A 18 11.38 -22.40 -8.50
N GLN A 19 10.64 -21.36 -8.89
CA GLN A 19 11.07 -19.97 -8.78
C GLN A 19 10.17 -19.21 -7.80
N ASP A 20 10.78 -18.52 -6.85
CA ASP A 20 10.12 -17.68 -5.84
C ASP A 20 8.93 -18.38 -5.15
N PRO A 21 9.14 -19.52 -4.44
CA PRO A 21 8.06 -20.15 -3.71
C PRO A 21 7.56 -19.27 -2.57
N TYR A 22 6.26 -19.28 -2.32
CA TYR A 22 5.61 -18.56 -1.23
C TYR A 22 5.02 -19.54 -0.22
N LEU A 23 5.40 -19.39 1.04
CA LEU A 23 4.78 -20.13 2.13
C LEU A 23 3.37 -19.58 2.34
N ILE A 24 2.40 -20.50 2.38
CA ILE A 24 1.00 -20.17 2.62
C ILE A 24 0.36 -21.31 3.41
N SER A 25 -0.34 -20.98 4.49
CA SER A 25 -1.01 -21.96 5.33
C SER A 25 -2.30 -22.47 4.67
N GLU A 26 -2.76 -23.67 5.05
CA GLU A 26 -4.05 -24.20 4.57
C GLU A 26 -5.23 -23.31 4.96
N GLU A 27 -5.14 -22.60 6.09
CA GLU A 27 -6.13 -21.62 6.50
C GLU A 27 -6.17 -20.41 5.55
N GLN A 28 -5.02 -19.86 5.19
CA GLN A 28 -4.92 -18.75 4.23
C GLN A 28 -5.39 -19.18 2.83
N LYS A 29 -5.08 -20.41 2.40
CA LYS A 29 -5.59 -20.94 1.12
C LYS A 29 -7.11 -21.01 1.12
N ARG A 30 -7.71 -21.49 2.23
CA ARG A 30 -9.16 -21.57 2.40
C ARG A 30 -9.80 -20.19 2.34
N GLU A 31 -9.30 -19.23 3.11
CA GLU A 31 -9.77 -17.83 3.12
C GLU A 31 -9.71 -17.21 1.71
N LEU A 32 -8.59 -17.39 1.00
CA LEU A 32 -8.46 -16.89 -0.37
C LEU A 32 -9.48 -17.53 -1.32
N ARG A 33 -9.69 -18.85 -1.25
CA ARG A 33 -10.61 -19.57 -2.15
C ARG A 33 -12.07 -19.27 -1.87
N GLU A 34 -12.45 -19.21 -0.60
CA GLU A 34 -13.85 -19.17 -0.19
C GLU A 34 -14.37 -17.74 -0.05
N GLU A 35 -13.51 -16.80 0.38
CA GLU A 35 -13.95 -15.46 0.77
C GLU A 35 -13.41 -14.35 -0.15
N ILE A 36 -12.11 -14.40 -0.50
CA ILE A 36 -11.44 -13.25 -1.14
C ILE A 36 -11.50 -13.32 -2.67
N LEU A 37 -10.95 -14.36 -3.29
CA LEU A 37 -10.77 -14.44 -4.74
C LEU A 37 -12.10 -14.47 -5.51
N PRO A 38 -13.17 -15.14 -5.05
CA PRO A 38 -14.46 -15.13 -5.76
C PRO A 38 -15.04 -13.73 -5.93
N TYR A 39 -14.86 -12.84 -4.95
CA TYR A 39 -15.36 -11.46 -5.01
C TYR A 39 -14.75 -10.67 -6.19
N TRP A 40 -13.49 -10.95 -6.52
CA TRP A 40 -12.72 -10.21 -7.53
C TRP A 40 -12.97 -10.64 -8.96
N LYS A 41 -13.69 -11.74 -9.18
CA LYS A 41 -14.05 -12.24 -10.51
C LYS A 41 -14.83 -11.17 -11.29
N GLY A 42 -14.29 -10.74 -12.43
CA GLY A 42 -14.87 -9.72 -13.29
C GLY A 42 -14.69 -8.28 -12.79
N LYS A 43 -13.92 -8.08 -11.71
CA LYS A 43 -13.69 -6.75 -11.10
C LYS A 43 -12.23 -6.34 -11.07
N SER A 44 -11.32 -7.17 -11.58
CA SER A 44 -9.89 -6.89 -11.48
C SER A 44 -9.37 -6.05 -12.66
N LEU A 45 -8.23 -5.37 -12.48
CA LEU A 45 -7.56 -4.66 -13.58
C LEU A 45 -7.27 -5.60 -14.75
N HIS A 46 -6.80 -6.81 -14.46
CA HIS A 46 -6.57 -7.86 -15.46
C HIS A 46 -7.85 -8.16 -16.25
N ASP A 47 -8.97 -8.44 -15.58
CA ASP A 47 -10.25 -8.72 -16.23
C ASP A 47 -10.72 -7.54 -17.09
N TYR A 48 -10.53 -6.31 -16.61
CA TYR A 48 -10.82 -5.09 -17.36
C TYR A 48 -9.95 -4.94 -18.62
N CYS A 49 -8.64 -5.11 -18.49
CA CYS A 49 -7.73 -5.04 -19.64
C CYS A 49 -8.04 -6.12 -20.67
N ASP A 50 -8.34 -7.33 -20.20
CA ASP A 50 -8.69 -8.45 -21.06
C ASP A 50 -10.03 -8.22 -21.75
N SER A 51 -11.05 -7.63 -21.12
CA SER A 51 -12.32 -7.38 -21.80
C SER A 51 -12.23 -6.32 -22.90
N HIS A 52 -11.24 -5.40 -22.83
CA HIS A 52 -11.10 -4.28 -23.76
C HIS A 52 -10.02 -4.46 -24.84
N ALA A 53 -9.15 -5.47 -24.71
CA ALA A 53 -8.11 -5.71 -25.71
C ALA A 53 -8.70 -6.26 -27.03
N PRO A 54 -8.36 -5.68 -28.20
CA PRO A 54 -8.76 -6.22 -29.51
C PRO A 54 -8.30 -7.67 -29.70
N PRO A 55 -9.03 -8.52 -30.44
CA PRO A 55 -8.67 -9.92 -30.68
C PRO A 55 -7.25 -10.10 -31.22
N GLU A 56 -6.80 -9.21 -32.12
CA GLU A 56 -5.48 -9.21 -32.72
C GLU A 56 -4.40 -8.92 -31.68
N THR A 57 -4.65 -7.97 -30.79
CA THR A 57 -3.74 -7.64 -29.67
C THR A 57 -3.66 -8.79 -28.68
N LYS A 58 -4.79 -9.43 -28.33
CA LYS A 58 -4.79 -10.62 -27.47
C LYS A 58 -3.98 -11.74 -28.09
N ARG A 59 -4.18 -11.99 -29.39
CA ARG A 59 -3.42 -13.00 -30.13
C ARG A 59 -1.91 -12.74 -30.13
N LEU A 60 -1.48 -11.48 -30.10
CA LEU A 60 -0.05 -11.13 -30.07
C LEU A 60 0.54 -11.10 -28.66
N THR A 61 -0.25 -10.79 -27.64
CA THR A 61 0.24 -10.52 -26.28
C THR A 61 -0.07 -11.62 -25.28
N TYR A 62 -1.10 -12.44 -25.50
CA TYR A 62 -1.54 -13.42 -24.50
C TYR A 62 -0.96 -14.80 -24.78
N ARG A 63 -0.11 -15.28 -23.86
CA ARG A 63 0.47 -16.65 -23.88
C ARG A 63 1.26 -17.00 -25.15
N THR A 64 1.61 -16.02 -25.97
CA THR A 64 2.46 -16.17 -27.16
C THR A 64 3.93 -15.86 -26.89
N ASN A 65 4.24 -15.24 -25.74
CA ASN A 65 5.57 -14.78 -25.34
C ASN A 65 6.25 -13.84 -26.37
N LEU A 66 5.48 -13.24 -27.30
CA LEU A 66 6.01 -12.35 -28.32
C LEU A 66 6.15 -10.91 -27.82
N ALA A 67 5.15 -10.41 -27.09
CA ALA A 67 5.15 -9.09 -26.48
C ALA A 67 4.47 -9.15 -25.11
N GLY A 68 5.29 -9.14 -24.04
CA GLY A 68 4.80 -9.23 -22.67
C GLY A 68 4.18 -7.93 -22.18
N MET A 69 2.90 -7.96 -21.82
CA MET A 69 2.13 -6.84 -21.25
C MET A 69 1.64 -7.16 -19.81
N GLU A 70 2.01 -8.31 -19.29
CA GLU A 70 1.50 -8.90 -18.05
C GLU A 70 1.84 -8.05 -16.83
N SER A 71 3.03 -7.46 -16.80
CA SER A 71 3.52 -6.68 -15.65
C SER A 71 2.63 -5.48 -15.32
N LYS A 72 2.04 -4.82 -16.32
CA LYS A 72 1.18 -3.64 -16.16
C LYS A 72 -0.30 -3.97 -16.00
N ARG A 73 -0.72 -5.19 -16.36
CA ARG A 73 -2.12 -5.64 -16.24
C ARG A 73 -2.38 -6.42 -14.95
N MET A 74 -1.36 -7.08 -14.41
CA MET A 74 -1.52 -8.01 -13.27
C MET A 74 -1.09 -7.43 -11.93
N ARG A 75 -0.37 -6.30 -11.91
CA ARG A 75 0.26 -5.73 -10.69
C ARG A 75 0.13 -4.21 -10.67
N GLY A 76 0.33 -3.63 -9.49
CA GLY A 76 0.44 -2.18 -9.31
C GLY A 76 1.59 -1.58 -10.13
N MET A 77 1.46 -0.30 -10.48
CA MET A 77 2.40 0.37 -11.39
C MET A 77 3.83 0.37 -10.85
N GLY A 78 4.02 0.73 -9.57
CA GLY A 78 5.28 0.70 -8.83
C GLY A 78 6.36 1.70 -9.27
N HIS A 79 6.55 1.92 -10.57
CA HIS A 79 7.68 2.66 -11.19
C HIS A 79 7.63 4.17 -10.88
N CYS A 80 7.87 4.54 -9.63
CA CYS A 80 7.93 5.91 -9.16
C CYS A 80 9.02 6.09 -8.11
N THR A 81 9.51 7.31 -7.99
CA THR A 81 10.32 7.75 -6.84
C THR A 81 9.41 8.60 -5.96
N PRO A 82 9.03 8.14 -4.76
CA PRO A 82 8.17 8.92 -3.87
C PRO A 82 8.82 10.25 -3.49
N GLY A 83 7.99 11.27 -3.32
CA GLY A 83 8.42 12.65 -3.03
C GLY A 83 8.87 12.86 -1.59
N TYR A 84 9.81 12.05 -1.08
CA TYR A 84 10.30 12.16 0.30
C TYR A 84 10.92 13.54 0.56
N GLY A 85 11.92 13.93 -0.22
CA GLY A 85 12.67 15.17 0.02
C GLY A 85 11.85 16.45 -0.19
N ASN A 86 10.86 16.45 -1.08
CA ASN A 86 10.12 17.66 -1.46
C ASN A 86 8.71 17.75 -0.84
N LYS A 87 8.14 16.66 -0.34
CA LYS A 87 6.79 16.64 0.24
C LYS A 87 6.77 16.07 1.66
N VAL A 88 7.28 14.85 1.84
CA VAL A 88 7.14 14.15 3.13
C VAL A 88 8.07 14.75 4.19
N PHE A 89 9.35 14.97 3.91
CA PHE A 89 10.27 15.50 4.92
C PHE A 89 9.98 16.95 5.34
N PRO A 90 9.58 17.87 4.43
CA PRO A 90 9.30 19.25 4.85
C PRO A 90 8.07 19.40 5.75
N GLY A 91 7.04 18.55 5.61
CA GLY A 91 5.75 18.75 6.29
C GLY A 91 5.15 17.52 6.98
N GLY A 92 5.76 16.34 6.84
CA GLY A 92 5.15 15.06 7.18
C GLY A 92 3.89 14.78 6.36
N PHE A 93 3.20 13.68 6.67
CA PHE A 93 1.85 13.44 6.13
C PHE A 93 0.84 14.48 6.63
N LYS A 94 1.08 15.12 7.78
CA LYS A 94 0.30 16.22 8.30
C LYS A 94 0.22 17.40 7.33
N GLY A 95 1.35 17.85 6.78
CA GLY A 95 1.36 18.95 5.82
C GLY A 95 0.63 18.63 4.51
N ILE A 96 0.68 17.37 4.08
CA ILE A 96 -0.09 16.88 2.92
C ILE A 96 -1.59 16.90 3.24
N GLU A 97 -1.98 16.41 4.42
CA GLU A 97 -3.36 16.41 4.89
C GLU A 97 -3.93 17.83 5.01
N GLU A 98 -3.17 18.75 5.60
CA GLU A 98 -3.55 20.17 5.75
C GLU A 98 -3.73 20.85 4.38
N THR A 99 -2.83 20.58 3.43
CA THR A 99 -2.95 21.07 2.05
C THR A 99 -4.20 20.52 1.38
N ALA A 100 -4.48 19.22 1.55
CA ALA A 100 -5.65 18.58 0.98
C ALA A 100 -6.95 19.15 1.57
N LYS A 101 -7.02 19.29 2.90
CA LYS A 101 -8.16 19.89 3.62
C LYS A 101 -8.41 21.34 3.20
N GLY A 102 -7.36 22.15 3.10
CA GLY A 102 -7.47 23.55 2.68
C GLY A 102 -7.93 23.69 1.21
N THR A 103 -7.52 22.77 0.35
CA THR A 103 -8.00 22.73 -1.04
C THR A 103 -9.47 22.27 -1.10
N LEU A 104 -9.82 21.26 -0.31
CA LEU A 104 -11.15 20.67 -0.27
C LEU A 104 -12.21 21.68 0.20
N SER A 105 -11.89 22.56 1.15
CA SER A 105 -12.83 23.58 1.65
C SER A 105 -13.29 24.60 0.61
N GLY A 106 -12.59 24.71 -0.53
CA GLY A 106 -12.96 25.59 -1.63
C GLY A 106 -13.79 24.93 -2.73
N LEU A 107 -14.12 23.64 -2.60
CA LEU A 107 -14.86 22.86 -3.60
C LEU A 107 -16.31 22.66 -3.18
N SER A 108 -17.20 22.44 -4.16
CA SER A 108 -18.63 22.17 -3.89
C SER A 108 -19.16 21.01 -4.73
N TYR A 109 -19.92 20.12 -4.11
CA TYR A 109 -20.66 19.06 -4.82
C TYR A 109 -21.74 19.62 -5.76
N GLU A 110 -22.14 20.88 -5.61
CA GLU A 110 -23.05 21.55 -6.56
C GLU A 110 -22.37 21.82 -7.91
N ASN A 111 -21.03 21.84 -7.95
CA ASN A 111 -20.26 22.00 -9.17
C ASN A 111 -19.79 20.63 -9.70
N PRO A 112 -20.33 20.12 -10.83
CA PRO A 112 -19.96 18.81 -11.36
C PRO A 112 -18.47 18.64 -11.67
N THR A 113 -17.75 19.72 -11.99
CA THR A 113 -16.31 19.64 -12.29
C THR A 113 -15.46 19.39 -11.05
N ASP A 114 -16.02 19.55 -9.85
CA ASP A 114 -15.29 19.39 -8.59
C ASP A 114 -15.35 17.96 -8.05
N HIS A 115 -16.28 17.13 -8.53
CA HIS A 115 -16.58 15.80 -7.95
C HIS A 115 -15.34 14.90 -7.88
N GLU A 116 -14.62 14.74 -9.00
CA GLU A 116 -13.41 13.91 -9.04
C GLU A 116 -12.33 14.43 -8.09
N LYS A 117 -12.19 15.75 -8.00
CA LYS A 117 -11.19 16.40 -7.15
C LYS A 117 -11.54 16.24 -5.66
N ILE A 118 -12.82 16.34 -5.31
CA ILE A 118 -13.31 16.09 -3.95
C ILE A 118 -12.94 14.66 -3.53
N HIS A 119 -13.35 13.66 -4.30
CA HIS A 119 -13.08 12.26 -3.98
C HIS A 119 -11.58 11.94 -3.89
N PHE A 120 -10.78 12.54 -4.77
CA PHE A 120 -9.32 12.41 -4.70
C PHE A 120 -8.75 13.00 -3.40
N LEU A 121 -9.16 14.21 -3.02
CA LEU A 121 -8.66 14.87 -1.81
C LEU A 121 -9.12 14.15 -0.53
N GLU A 122 -10.36 13.64 -0.50
CA GLU A 122 -10.85 12.79 0.58
C GLU A 122 -10.00 11.52 0.72
N ALA A 123 -9.69 10.86 -0.39
CA ALA A 123 -8.81 9.70 -0.40
C ALA A 123 -7.39 10.04 0.10
N VAL A 124 -6.82 11.18 -0.30
CA VAL A 124 -5.53 11.66 0.20
C VAL A 124 -5.56 11.86 1.71
N ILE A 125 -6.61 12.50 2.25
CA ILE A 125 -6.78 12.72 3.69
C ILE A 125 -6.84 11.38 4.43
N MET A 126 -7.63 10.42 3.94
CA MET A 126 -7.72 9.07 4.53
C MET A 126 -6.37 8.35 4.52
N CYS A 127 -5.60 8.44 3.42
CA CYS A 127 -4.26 7.87 3.36
C CYS A 127 -3.31 8.51 4.38
N CYS A 128 -3.34 9.84 4.53
CA CYS A 128 -2.51 10.53 5.54
C CYS A 128 -2.85 10.10 6.97
N GLN A 129 -4.14 9.93 7.26
CA GLN A 129 -4.62 9.42 8.54
C GLN A 129 -4.20 7.96 8.76
N GLY A 130 -4.24 7.14 7.71
CA GLY A 130 -3.72 5.77 7.74
C GLY A 130 -2.23 5.72 8.12
N MET A 131 -1.42 6.61 7.56
CA MET A 131 0.01 6.70 7.90
C MET A 131 0.26 7.16 9.33
N LYS A 132 -0.59 8.06 9.85
CA LYS A 132 -0.55 8.43 11.27
C LYS A 132 -0.86 7.22 12.17
N ILE A 133 -1.95 6.51 11.87
CA ILE A 133 -2.37 5.32 12.62
C ILE A 133 -1.28 4.24 12.57
N LEU A 134 -0.61 4.08 11.44
CA LEU A 134 0.50 3.12 11.30
C LEU A 134 1.65 3.45 12.26
N GLY A 135 2.09 4.72 12.31
CA GLY A 135 3.09 5.18 13.28
C GLY A 135 2.66 4.94 14.73
N GLU A 136 1.45 5.36 15.10
CA GLU A 136 0.89 5.18 16.45
C GLU A 136 0.82 3.69 16.86
N ARG A 137 0.48 2.79 15.94
CA ARG A 137 0.45 1.34 16.20
C ARG A 137 1.85 0.77 16.43
N HIS A 138 2.83 1.16 15.63
CA HIS A 138 4.21 0.73 15.85
C HIS A 138 4.79 1.28 17.15
N ALA A 139 4.47 2.53 17.49
CA ALA A 139 4.86 3.11 18.76
C ALA A 139 4.26 2.36 19.95
N ALA A 140 2.96 2.04 19.88
CA ALA A 140 2.28 1.26 20.92
C ALA A 140 2.92 -0.12 21.10
N GLU A 141 3.23 -0.84 20.02
CA GLU A 141 3.88 -2.15 20.10
C GLU A 141 5.31 -2.05 20.63
N ALA A 142 6.08 -1.04 20.22
CA ALA A 142 7.42 -0.82 20.73
C ALA A 142 7.41 -0.54 22.26
N ARG A 143 6.44 0.25 22.75
CA ARG A 143 6.25 0.45 24.21
C ARG A 143 5.87 -0.85 24.91
N ARG A 144 4.95 -1.65 24.36
CA ARG A 144 4.54 -2.95 24.91
C ARG A 144 5.73 -3.92 25.01
N LEU A 145 6.57 -3.97 23.99
CA LEU A 145 7.78 -4.79 24.00
C LEU A 145 8.80 -4.28 25.04
N ALA A 146 8.94 -2.96 25.22
CA ALA A 146 9.83 -2.39 26.23
C ALA A 146 9.40 -2.72 27.67
N GLU A 147 8.11 -2.91 27.93
CA GLU A 147 7.58 -3.28 29.25
C GLU A 147 8.03 -4.67 29.69
N ILE A 148 8.12 -5.62 28.75
CA ILE A 148 8.48 -7.02 29.00
C ILE A 148 9.95 -7.33 28.71
N GLU A 149 10.73 -6.34 28.29
CA GLU A 149 12.15 -6.51 27.97
C GLU A 149 13.01 -6.46 29.24
N GLU A 150 13.84 -7.50 29.42
CA GLU A 150 14.75 -7.64 30.57
C GLU A 150 16.08 -6.91 30.33
N ASN A 151 16.56 -6.89 29.09
CA ASN A 151 17.79 -6.21 28.73
C ASN A 151 17.58 -4.68 28.73
N GLN A 152 18.26 -3.98 29.64
CA GLN A 152 18.08 -2.54 29.82
C GLN A 152 18.51 -1.69 28.63
N GLU A 153 19.51 -2.12 27.86
CA GLU A 153 19.93 -1.45 26.64
C GLU A 153 18.87 -1.58 25.56
N ARG A 154 18.37 -2.80 25.35
CA ARG A 154 17.29 -3.06 24.38
C ARG A 154 15.99 -2.35 24.74
N LYS A 155 15.66 -2.31 26.03
CA LYS A 155 14.51 -1.56 26.53
C LYS A 155 14.60 -0.08 26.17
N LYS A 156 15.78 0.52 26.32
CA LYS A 156 16.02 1.93 25.93
C LYS A 156 15.81 2.14 24.43
N GLU A 157 16.33 1.23 23.60
CA GLU A 157 16.12 1.29 22.14
C GLU A 157 14.63 1.20 21.77
N LEU A 158 13.86 0.31 22.41
CA LEU A 158 12.42 0.17 22.15
C LEU A 158 11.63 1.43 22.55
N LEU A 159 12.01 2.09 23.64
CA LEU A 159 11.41 3.36 24.04
C LEU A 159 11.76 4.48 23.05
N GLU A 160 12.98 4.50 22.51
CA GLU A 160 13.37 5.43 21.45
C GLU A 160 12.58 5.19 20.16
N ILE A 161 12.44 3.92 19.73
CA ILE A 161 11.60 3.54 18.57
C ILE A 161 10.16 4.01 18.78
N ALA A 162 9.62 3.86 19.99
CA ALA A 162 8.28 4.33 20.30
C ALA A 162 8.13 5.84 20.14
N GLU A 163 9.05 6.62 20.70
CA GLU A 163 9.03 8.09 20.57
C GLU A 163 9.13 8.52 19.10
N ILE A 164 9.98 7.86 18.33
CA ILE A 164 10.15 8.13 16.90
C ILE A 164 8.85 7.85 16.14
N CYS A 165 8.26 6.66 16.30
CA CYS A 165 7.04 6.27 15.60
C CYS A 165 5.79 7.07 16.04
N ASP A 166 5.79 7.64 17.25
CA ASP A 166 4.77 8.59 17.69
C ASP A 166 4.85 9.92 16.93
N TRP A 167 6.05 10.30 16.50
CA TRP A 167 6.29 11.54 15.78
C TRP A 167 6.14 11.37 14.25
N VAL A 168 6.89 10.43 13.67
CA VAL A 168 6.93 10.16 12.21
C VAL A 168 6.07 8.95 11.82
N PRO A 169 5.49 8.93 10.60
CA PRO A 169 5.72 9.84 9.48
C PRO A 169 4.74 11.01 9.45
N TYR A 170 3.84 11.13 10.44
CA TYR A 170 2.81 12.14 10.44
C TYR A 170 3.40 13.55 10.52
N ASN A 171 4.39 13.76 11.38
CA ASN A 171 5.12 15.02 11.50
C ASN A 171 6.46 14.95 10.73
N PRO A 172 7.06 16.09 10.36
CA PRO A 172 8.35 16.11 9.66
C PRO A 172 9.48 15.57 10.54
N PRO A 173 10.41 14.75 10.00
CA PRO A 173 11.51 14.21 10.77
C PRO A 173 12.47 15.32 11.26
N ARG A 174 12.90 15.21 12.51
CA ARG A 174 13.79 16.14 13.23
C ARG A 174 15.23 15.63 13.29
N THR A 175 15.39 14.31 13.16
CA THR A 175 16.68 13.62 13.26
C THR A 175 16.86 12.68 12.06
N PHE A 176 18.08 12.19 11.87
CA PHE A 176 18.35 11.19 10.84
C PHE A 176 17.59 9.89 11.10
N HIS A 177 17.46 9.46 12.36
CA HIS A 177 16.72 8.25 12.72
C HIS A 177 15.24 8.39 12.36
N GLU A 178 14.61 9.53 12.65
CA GLU A 178 13.24 9.82 12.24
C GLU A 178 13.07 9.85 10.71
N ALA A 179 14.04 10.40 9.98
CA ALA A 179 13.99 10.40 8.51
C ALA A 179 14.10 8.99 7.94
N ALA A 180 14.99 8.16 8.49
CA ALA A 180 15.13 6.75 8.11
C ALA A 180 13.84 5.97 8.42
N GLN A 181 13.26 6.17 9.61
CA GLN A 181 12.00 5.53 9.99
C GLN A 181 10.85 5.99 9.07
N THR A 182 10.78 7.28 8.70
CA THR A 182 9.80 7.82 7.75
C THR A 182 9.88 7.17 6.37
N CYS A 183 11.07 6.83 5.90
CA CYS A 183 11.25 6.13 4.62
C CYS A 183 10.82 4.66 4.66
N PHE A 184 10.80 4.07 5.86
CA PHE A 184 10.48 2.66 6.06
C PHE A 184 9.00 2.42 6.34
N LEU A 185 8.34 3.34 7.05
CA LEU A 185 6.90 3.33 7.31
C LEU A 185 6.10 3.63 6.03
#